data_AF-A0A1A7YCC6-F1
#
_entry.id   AF-A0A1A7YCC6-F1
#
_cell.length_a   1.000
_cell.length_b   1.000
_cell.length_c   1.000
_cell.angle_alpha   90.00
_cell.angle_beta   90.00
_cell.angle_gamma   90.00
#
_symmetry.space_group_name_H-M   'P 1'
#
loop_
_entity.id
_entity.type
_entity.pdbx_description
1 polymer ?
#
loop_
_entity_poly.entity_id
_entity_poly.type
_entity_poly.pdbx_seq_one_letter_code
_entity_poly.pdbx_strand_id
1 'polypeptide(L)' 'VSPVEVSGTELDTDRDAMANSDANSAALKLPEFWETSAATWFAQAEAQFALRGITDDATRYYHVVAALG' A
#
# COMPACT_ATOMS: atom_id res chain seq x y z
N VAL A 1 -49.85 23.72 22.45
CA VAL A 1 -48.66 24.60 22.43
C VAL A 1 -47.44 23.70 22.51
N SER A 2 -46.82 23.46 21.36
CA SER A 2 -45.38 23.11 21.21
C SER A 2 -44.54 24.37 21.56
N PRO A 3 -43.19 24.41 21.56
CA PRO A 3 -42.20 23.39 21.13
C PRO A 3 -40.91 23.37 22.00
N VAL A 4 -39.94 22.49 21.70
CA VAL A 4 -38.63 22.91 21.19
C VAL A 4 -37.79 21.67 20.90
N GLU A 5 -37.49 21.49 19.63
CA GLU A 5 -36.50 20.53 19.14
C GLU A 5 -35.14 21.14 19.51
N VAL A 6 -34.44 20.56 20.48
CA VAL A 6 -33.06 20.98 20.75
C VAL A 6 -32.15 20.33 19.71
N SER A 7 -31.89 21.09 18.65
CA SER A 7 -30.69 20.94 17.82
C SER A 7 -29.46 21.22 18.69
N GLY A 8 -28.65 20.19 18.87
CA GLY A 8 -27.31 20.27 19.44
C GLY A 8 -26.47 19.17 18.81
N THR A 9 -25.89 19.49 17.66
CA THR A 9 -24.94 18.64 16.93
C THR A 9 -23.69 18.44 17.79
N GLU A 10 -23.63 17.34 18.53
CA GLU A 10 -22.42 16.88 19.21
C GLU A 10 -21.87 15.68 18.43
N LEU A 11 -20.96 15.94 17.49
CA LEU A 11 -19.85 15.07 17.08
C LEU A 11 -19.20 15.73 15.84
N ASP A 12 -18.15 16.51 16.04
CA ASP A 12 -17.10 16.67 15.03
C ASP A 12 -15.75 16.50 15.74
N THR A 13 -15.48 15.26 16.08
CA THR A 13 -14.11 14.78 16.11
C THR A 13 -14.12 13.62 15.14
N ASP A 14 -14.22 13.96 13.86
CA ASP A 14 -13.94 13.03 12.76
C ASP A 14 -12.48 12.63 12.93
N ARG A 15 -12.31 11.52 13.64
CA ARG A 15 -11.03 10.92 13.97
C ARG A 15 -10.32 10.62 12.66
N ASP A 16 -9.15 11.24 12.50
CA ASP A 16 -8.04 10.88 11.61
C ASP A 16 -7.56 9.42 11.80
N ALA A 17 -8.45 8.44 11.79
CA ALA A 17 -8.09 7.06 12.03
C ALA A 17 -9.07 6.11 11.34
N MET A 18 -8.52 5.30 10.45
CA MET A 18 -9.08 4.03 9.96
C MET A 18 -9.95 4.09 8.70
N ALA A 19 -9.45 4.72 7.64
CA ALA A 19 -9.36 3.96 6.40
C ALA A 19 -7.97 3.34 6.39
N ASN A 20 -7.82 2.24 7.14
CA ASN A 20 -6.78 1.27 6.84
C ASN A 20 -7.01 0.96 5.38
N SER A 21 -6.24 1.62 4.51
CA SER A 21 -6.05 1.17 3.16
C SER A 21 -5.31 -0.13 3.38
N ASP A 22 -6.09 -1.19 3.65
CA ASP A 22 -5.79 -2.57 3.31
C ASP A 22 -5.59 -2.52 1.80
N ALA A 23 -4.47 -1.89 1.42
CA ALA A 23 -4.00 -1.63 0.09
C ALA A 23 -3.57 -3.01 -0.33
N ASN A 24 -4.59 -3.74 -0.76
CA ASN A 24 -4.59 -5.02 -1.41
C ASN A 24 -3.16 -5.54 -1.50
N SER A 25 -2.70 -6.13 -0.38
CA SER A 25 -1.42 -6.83 -0.29
C SER A 25 -1.56 -8.13 -1.09
N ALA A 26 -1.99 -7.99 -2.34
CA ALA A 26 -1.88 -8.98 -3.37
C ALA A 26 -0.39 -9.24 -3.46
N ALA A 27 0.06 -10.27 -2.75
CA ALA A 27 1.44 -10.67 -2.60
C ALA A 27 2.17 -10.47 -3.94
N LEU A 28 3.02 -9.44 -4.01
CA LEU A 28 3.83 -9.21 -5.18
C LEU A 28 4.88 -10.31 -5.22
N LYS A 29 4.64 -11.31 -6.08
CA LYS A 29 5.64 -12.33 -6.41
C LYS A 29 6.40 -11.88 -7.64
N LEU A 30 7.66 -11.51 -7.44
CA LEU A 30 8.56 -11.18 -8.53
C LEU A 30 8.87 -12.44 -9.37
N PRO A 31 9.21 -12.28 -10.67
CA PRO A 31 9.67 -13.38 -11.50
C PRO A 31 11.01 -13.93 -10.98
N GLU A 32 11.36 -15.14 -11.40
CA GLU A 32 12.68 -15.73 -11.17
C GLU A 32 13.79 -14.78 -11.65
N PHE A 33 14.88 -14.73 -10.90
CA PHE A 33 15.98 -13.83 -11.18
C PHE A 33 16.70 -14.19 -12.49
N TRP A 34 17.02 -13.17 -13.30
CA TRP A 34 17.72 -13.35 -14.57
C TRP A 34 19.18 -12.90 -14.45
N GLU A 35 20.09 -13.82 -14.13
CA GLU A 35 21.51 -13.51 -13.90
C GLU A 35 22.17 -12.76 -15.07
N THR A 36 21.90 -13.19 -16.31
CA THR A 36 22.43 -12.57 -17.54
C THR A 36 21.86 -11.17 -17.81
N SER A 37 20.71 -10.83 -17.22
CA SER A 37 19.94 -9.62 -17.51
C SER A 37 19.42 -8.95 -16.24
N ALA A 38 20.25 -8.88 -15.20
CA ALA A 38 19.86 -8.38 -13.88
C ALA A 38 19.27 -6.96 -13.92
N ALA A 39 19.84 -6.06 -14.73
CA ALA A 39 19.35 -4.68 -14.86
C ALA A 39 17.89 -4.63 -15.36
N THR A 40 17.55 -5.45 -16.37
CA THR A 40 16.19 -5.56 -16.89
C THR A 40 15.24 -6.13 -15.84
N TRP A 41 15.69 -7.14 -15.10
CA TRP A 41 14.91 -7.73 -14.02
C TRP A 41 14.59 -6.71 -12.92
N PHE A 42 15.57 -5.91 -12.49
CA PHE A 42 15.37 -4.84 -11.50
C PHE A 42 14.43 -3.76 -12.02
N ALA A 43 14.56 -3.34 -13.29
CA ALA A 43 13.65 -2.37 -13.89
C ALA A 43 12.19 -2.88 -13.91
N GLN A 44 12.01 -4.17 -14.18
CA GLN A 44 10.69 -4.81 -14.12
C GLN A 44 10.15 -4.87 -12.69
N ALA A 45 10.99 -5.21 -11.70
CA ALA A 45 10.60 -5.21 -10.29
C ALA A 45 10.14 -3.81 -9.84
N GLU A 46 10.88 -2.77 -10.19
CA GLU A 46 10.54 -1.37 -9.87
C GLU A 46 9.21 -0.93 -10.51
N ALA A 47 8.97 -1.32 -11.76
CA ALA A 47 7.68 -1.07 -12.41
C ALA A 47 6.52 -1.76 -11.68
N GLN A 48 6.71 -2.99 -11.20
CA GLN A 48 5.69 -3.69 -10.41
C GLN A 48 5.45 -3.01 -9.06
N PHE A 49 6.49 -2.52 -8.39
CA PHE A 49 6.34 -1.75 -7.16
C PHE A 49 5.50 -0.49 -7.40
N ALA A 50 5.82 0.27 -8.45
CA ALA A 50 5.06 1.47 -8.82
C ALA A 50 3.58 1.17 -9.12
N LEU A 51 3.30 0.11 -9.89
CA LEU A 51 1.92 -0.30 -10.22
C LEU A 51 1.09 -0.73 -9.00
N ARG A 52 1.76 -1.21 -7.93
CA ARG A 52 1.12 -1.64 -6.68
C ARG A 52 1.14 -0.57 -5.58
N GLY A 53 1.71 0.60 -5.87
CA GLY A 53 1.88 1.66 -4.86
C GLY A 53 2.85 1.28 -3.74
N ILE A 54 3.77 0.33 -3.99
CA ILE A 54 4.82 -0.03 -3.03
C ILE A 54 5.91 1.02 -3.13
N THR A 55 5.92 1.95 -2.17
CA THR A 55 6.87 3.07 -2.13
C THR A 55 7.89 2.97 -1.01
N ASP A 56 7.62 2.13 0.00
CA ASP A 56 8.54 1.89 1.11
C ASP A 56 9.75 1.05 0.66
N ASP A 57 10.96 1.61 0.83
CA ASP A 57 12.20 0.98 0.40
C ASP A 57 12.47 -0.36 1.10
N ALA A 58 12.11 -0.49 2.39
CA ALA A 58 12.29 -1.74 3.12
C ALA A 58 11.42 -2.85 2.52
N THR A 59 10.17 -2.53 2.21
CA THR A 59 9.24 -3.46 1.55
C THR A 59 9.76 -3.90 0.18
N ARG A 60 10.24 -2.97 -0.65
CA ARG A 60 10.85 -3.28 -1.95
C ARG A 60 12.06 -4.21 -1.80
N TYR A 61 12.93 -3.91 -0.84
CA TYR A 61 14.12 -4.71 -0.54
C TYR A 61 13.74 -6.15 -0.16
N TYR A 62 12.76 -6.34 0.73
CA TYR A 62 12.32 -7.69 1.11
C TYR A 62 11.77 -8.49 -0.07
N HIS A 63 11.00 -7.86 -0.98
CA HIS A 63 10.53 -8.52 -2.20
C HIS A 63 11.68 -8.95 -3.10
N VAL A 64 12.69 -8.10 -3.29
CA VAL A 64 13.89 -8.44 -4.07
C VAL A 64 14.62 -9.62 -3.44
N VAL A 65 14.93 -9.55 -2.14
CA VAL A 65 15.66 -10.62 -1.45
C VAL A 65 14.90 -11.95 -1.51
N ALA A 66 13.58 -11.94 -1.35
CA ALA A 66 12.75 -13.13 -1.45
C ALA A 66 12.75 -13.77 -2.85
N ALA A 67 13.09 -13.01 -3.90
CA ALA A 67 13.15 -13.50 -5.27
C ALA A 67 14.55 -13.97 -5.70
N LEU A 68 15.58 -13.68 -4.90
CA LEU A 68 16.96 -14.13 -5.09
C LEU A 68 17.27 -15.43 -4.32
N GLY A 69 16.32 -15.91 -3.51
CA GLY A 69 16.44 -17.10 -2.66
C GLY A 69 16.11 -18.41 -3.35
#